data_AF-A0A1V5T3Y6-F1
#
_entry.id   AF-A0A1V5T3Y6-F1
#
_cell.length_a   1.000
_cell.length_b   1.000
_cell.length_c   1.000
_cell.angle_alpha   90.00
_cell.angle_beta   90.00
_cell.angle_gamma   90.00
#
_symmetry.space_group_name_H-M   'P 1'
#
loop_
_entity.id
_entity.type
_entity.pdbx_description
1 polymer ?
#
loop_
_entity_poly.entity_id
_entity_poly.type
_entity_poly.pdbx_seq_one_letter_code
_entity_poly.pdbx_strand_id
1 'polypeptide(L)'
;MALSIASGSLKYNSAGSRLGRTFKINFDSSYVSGGERLTASSVGLTSFESVIIAGVSGGYLFEPVISSTGEYALIKVITGGGSGGSEVVVYSGADIKGSANTNSENVDAAANPTNGALLKALDTFTNYAGTIVPTINPDRSRNIAIVIDNDSGGPLDLFEGVTTFTVTGTYRGAAQVEQITFTSTAGNKTIANTQFRYKYGVKPFTTVTSVTYDNAPAGGLKASLGIGSLIGLPSLLKTPAEADVTNITKNGAFVPVAGLVSTTNNTVNLDTLSDGDDFEITYNTASGGEVANGTDLSTLTNVPVEAYGY
;
A
#
# COMPACT_ATOMS: atom_id res chain seq x y z
N MET A 1 -15.64 -20.90 -18.70
CA MET A 1 -15.61 -20.24 -17.37
C MET A 1 -14.16 -20.27 -16.99
N ALA A 2 -13.45 -19.18 -17.29
CA ALA A 2 -12.01 -19.20 -17.44
C ALA A 2 -11.23 -19.04 -16.15
N LEU A 3 -11.91 -19.00 -15.00
CA LEU A 3 -11.28 -18.90 -13.70
C LEU A 3 -11.78 -20.02 -12.80
N SER A 4 -10.87 -20.85 -12.29
CA SER A 4 -11.18 -21.89 -11.30
C SER A 4 -10.31 -21.75 -10.06
N ILE A 5 -10.86 -22.08 -8.89
CA ILE A 5 -10.16 -22.00 -7.60
C ILE A 5 -9.53 -23.36 -7.29
N ALA A 6 -8.21 -23.41 -7.14
CA ALA A 6 -7.47 -24.67 -6.97
C ALA A 6 -7.32 -25.11 -5.50
N SER A 7 -7.33 -24.18 -4.54
CA SER A 7 -7.28 -24.43 -3.08
C SER A 7 -7.31 -23.10 -2.32
N GLY A 8 -7.70 -23.08 -1.04
CA GLY A 8 -7.61 -21.87 -0.21
C GLY A 8 -7.56 -22.12 1.30
N SER A 9 -7.06 -21.14 2.05
CA SER A 9 -6.95 -21.14 3.52
C SER A 9 -7.58 -19.89 4.13
N LEU A 10 -8.31 -20.04 5.24
CA LEU A 10 -8.89 -18.92 5.98
C LEU A 10 -7.87 -18.27 6.91
N LYS A 11 -7.76 -16.94 6.85
CA LYS A 11 -7.15 -16.12 7.90
C LYS A 11 -8.28 -15.29 8.54
N TYR A 12 -8.52 -15.47 9.85
CA TYR A 12 -9.49 -14.68 10.61
C TYR A 12 -8.78 -13.50 11.28
N ASN A 13 -9.39 -12.32 11.29
CA ASN A 13 -9.03 -11.29 12.28
C ASN A 13 -9.80 -11.55 13.60
N SER A 14 -9.23 -11.10 14.70
CA SER A 14 -9.74 -11.28 16.07
C SER A 14 -11.02 -10.51 16.40
N ALA A 15 -11.65 -9.84 15.42
CA ALA A 15 -12.88 -9.03 15.59
C ALA A 15 -14.11 -9.59 14.84
N GLY A 16 -13.99 -10.75 14.17
CA GLY A 16 -15.15 -11.54 13.71
C GLY A 16 -15.96 -10.98 12.53
N SER A 17 -15.60 -9.83 11.96
CA SER A 17 -16.35 -9.23 10.83
C SER A 17 -15.63 -9.33 9.49
N ARG A 18 -14.29 -9.37 9.46
CA ARG A 18 -13.52 -9.35 8.20
C ARG A 18 -12.68 -10.61 8.01
N LEU A 19 -12.75 -11.19 6.83
CA LEU A 19 -12.19 -12.46 6.43
C LEU A 19 -11.08 -12.26 5.40
N GLY A 20 -9.91 -12.83 5.69
CA GLY A 20 -8.83 -13.00 4.72
C GLY A 20 -8.90 -14.37 4.06
N ARG A 21 -8.65 -14.41 2.76
CA ARG A 21 -8.61 -15.63 1.94
C ARG A 21 -7.36 -15.63 1.10
N THR A 22 -6.52 -16.64 1.28
CA THR A 22 -5.46 -16.94 0.32
C THR A 22 -5.91 -18.13 -0.50
N PHE A 23 -5.86 -18.03 -1.82
CA PHE A 23 -6.24 -19.10 -2.74
C PHE A 23 -5.44 -19.02 -4.03
N LYS A 24 -5.66 -20.00 -4.91
CA LYS A 24 -5.01 -20.05 -6.22
C LYS A 24 -6.06 -20.06 -7.32
N ILE A 25 -5.81 -19.32 -8.39
CA ILE A 25 -6.66 -19.31 -9.59
C ILE A 25 -5.92 -19.96 -10.77
N ASN A 26 -6.67 -20.62 -11.64
CA ASN A 26 -6.20 -21.08 -12.95
C ASN A 26 -6.96 -20.35 -14.05
N PHE A 27 -6.26 -20.02 -15.13
CA PHE A 27 -6.86 -19.52 -16.36
C PHE A 27 -7.11 -20.66 -17.35
N ASP A 28 -8.06 -20.48 -18.26
CA ASP A 28 -8.29 -21.39 -19.39
C ASP A 28 -7.82 -20.79 -20.73
N SER A 29 -8.14 -21.45 -21.84
CA SER A 29 -7.73 -21.04 -23.17
C SER A 29 -8.61 -19.95 -23.81
N SER A 30 -9.46 -19.27 -23.03
CA SER A 30 -10.51 -18.38 -23.54
C SER A 30 -10.67 -17.10 -22.73
N TYR A 31 -9.57 -16.34 -22.56
CA TYR A 31 -9.58 -15.07 -21.84
C TYR A 31 -10.62 -14.07 -22.38
N VAL A 32 -11.40 -13.43 -21.50
CA VAL A 32 -12.36 -12.38 -21.86
C VAL A 32 -11.76 -10.99 -21.61
N SER A 33 -11.73 -10.16 -22.66
CA SER A 33 -11.29 -8.77 -22.53
C SER A 33 -12.25 -7.96 -21.63
N GLY A 34 -11.71 -7.08 -20.79
CA GLY A 34 -12.35 -6.49 -19.62
C GLY A 34 -11.96 -7.19 -18.30
N GLY A 35 -11.34 -8.37 -18.35
CA GLY A 35 -10.88 -9.13 -17.19
C GLY A 35 -11.76 -10.33 -16.83
N GLU A 36 -11.14 -11.32 -16.18
CA GLU A 36 -11.83 -12.52 -15.72
C GLU A 36 -12.58 -12.27 -14.41
N ARG A 37 -13.86 -12.66 -14.39
CA ARG A 37 -14.70 -12.41 -13.22
C ARG A 37 -14.41 -13.39 -12.09
N LEU A 38 -13.97 -12.85 -10.96
CA LEU A 38 -13.91 -13.53 -9.67
C LEU A 38 -15.06 -13.01 -8.79
N THR A 39 -15.91 -13.88 -8.23
CA THR A 39 -16.99 -13.46 -7.33
C THR A 39 -16.61 -13.67 -5.87
N ALA A 40 -17.06 -12.77 -4.98
CA ALA A 40 -16.77 -12.88 -3.54
C ALA A 40 -17.27 -14.22 -2.98
N SER A 41 -18.46 -14.63 -3.39
CA SER A 41 -19.09 -15.89 -2.96
C SER A 41 -18.29 -17.13 -3.36
N SER A 42 -17.57 -17.09 -4.48
CA SER A 42 -16.73 -18.22 -4.92
C SER A 42 -15.58 -18.53 -3.96
N VAL A 43 -15.14 -17.54 -3.18
CA VAL A 43 -14.06 -17.68 -2.19
C VAL A 43 -14.59 -17.63 -0.74
N GLY A 44 -15.90 -17.74 -0.57
CA GLY A 44 -16.55 -17.71 0.75
C GLY A 44 -16.48 -16.34 1.43
N LEU A 45 -16.65 -15.28 0.63
CA LEU A 45 -16.87 -13.89 1.05
C LEU A 45 -18.24 -13.44 0.51
N THR A 46 -18.87 -12.49 1.16
CA THR A 46 -20.06 -11.74 0.74
C THR A 46 -19.70 -10.54 -0.15
N SER A 47 -18.56 -9.90 0.12
CA SER A 47 -18.02 -8.82 -0.71
C SER A 47 -16.49 -8.78 -0.64
N PHE A 48 -15.85 -8.20 -1.64
CA PHE A 48 -14.43 -7.86 -1.68
C PHE A 48 -14.23 -6.41 -1.22
N GLU A 49 -13.31 -6.21 -0.28
CA GLU A 49 -12.67 -4.93 -0.03
C GLU A 49 -11.32 -4.82 -0.74
N SER A 50 -10.62 -5.94 -0.91
CA SER A 50 -9.32 -6.00 -1.57
C SER A 50 -9.10 -7.34 -2.25
N VAL A 51 -8.46 -7.32 -3.42
CA VAL A 51 -7.95 -8.49 -4.14
C VAL A 51 -6.52 -8.17 -4.55
N ILE A 52 -5.60 -9.05 -4.21
CA ILE A 52 -4.17 -8.90 -4.45
C ILE A 52 -3.71 -10.16 -5.17
N ILE A 53 -3.00 -9.99 -6.29
CA ILE A 53 -2.42 -11.11 -7.05
C ILE A 53 -0.91 -10.90 -7.06
N ALA A 54 -0.15 -11.90 -6.61
CA ALA A 54 1.30 -11.76 -6.53
C ALA A 54 1.92 -11.66 -7.94
N GLY A 55 2.94 -10.80 -8.03
CA GLY A 55 3.14 -9.88 -9.16
C GLY A 55 3.44 -10.43 -10.56
N VAL A 56 3.74 -11.71 -10.80
CA VAL A 56 3.77 -12.30 -12.16
C VAL A 56 3.56 -13.80 -12.09
N SER A 57 2.78 -14.34 -13.03
CA SER A 57 2.77 -15.77 -13.36
C SER A 57 2.87 -15.92 -14.87
N GLY A 58 3.75 -16.81 -15.34
CA GLY A 58 3.92 -17.11 -16.77
C GLY A 58 4.28 -15.92 -17.67
N GLY A 59 4.85 -14.84 -17.13
CA GLY A 59 5.17 -13.62 -17.89
C GLY A 59 4.01 -12.63 -18.04
N TYR A 60 2.91 -12.80 -17.30
CA TYR A 60 1.79 -11.86 -17.29
C TYR A 60 1.68 -11.11 -15.97
N LEU A 61 1.22 -9.86 -16.06
CA LEU A 61 0.87 -9.00 -14.94
C LEU A 61 -0.63 -9.08 -14.69
N PHE A 62 -1.07 -8.79 -13.47
CA PHE A 62 -2.49 -8.86 -13.10
C PHE A 62 -2.96 -7.55 -12.45
N GLU A 63 -4.08 -7.03 -12.94
CA GLU A 63 -4.74 -5.84 -12.41
C GLU A 63 -6.16 -6.21 -11.95
N PRO A 64 -6.39 -6.38 -10.63
CA PRO A 64 -7.71 -6.62 -10.10
C PRO A 64 -8.51 -5.31 -10.00
N VAL A 65 -9.73 -5.30 -10.55
CA VAL A 65 -10.68 -4.18 -10.48
C VAL A 65 -11.94 -4.63 -9.74
N ILE A 66 -12.13 -4.14 -8.51
CA ILE A 66 -13.28 -4.50 -7.67
C ILE A 66 -14.53 -3.72 -8.11
N SER A 67 -15.68 -4.38 -8.16
CA SER A 67 -16.96 -3.73 -8.45
C SER A 67 -17.34 -2.71 -7.39
N SER A 68 -18.17 -1.72 -7.75
CA SER A 68 -18.66 -0.73 -6.78
C SER A 68 -19.43 -1.33 -5.59
N THR A 69 -19.99 -2.54 -5.78
CA THR A 69 -20.69 -3.30 -4.74
C THR A 69 -19.79 -4.27 -3.98
N GLY A 70 -18.54 -4.47 -4.41
CA GLY A 70 -17.63 -5.49 -3.87
C GLY A 70 -18.01 -6.94 -4.22
N GLU A 71 -19.17 -7.21 -4.81
CA GLU A 71 -19.64 -8.58 -5.07
C GLU A 71 -18.73 -9.37 -6.03
N TYR A 72 -17.94 -8.68 -6.86
CA TYR A 72 -16.98 -9.30 -7.76
C TYR A 72 -15.76 -8.42 -8.00
N ALA A 73 -14.68 -9.04 -8.48
CA ALA A 73 -13.52 -8.38 -9.05
C ALA A 73 -13.31 -8.87 -10.49
N LEU A 74 -12.89 -7.99 -11.38
CA LEU A 74 -12.40 -8.33 -12.71
C LEU A 74 -10.88 -8.43 -12.63
N ILE A 75 -10.34 -9.60 -12.93
CA ILE A 75 -8.90 -9.86 -12.97
C ILE A 75 -8.43 -9.63 -14.40
N LYS A 76 -7.93 -8.43 -14.68
CA LYS A 76 -7.35 -8.13 -15.98
C LYS A 76 -5.96 -8.74 -16.06
N VAL A 77 -5.70 -9.43 -17.17
CA VAL A 77 -4.37 -9.99 -17.46
C VAL A 77 -3.69 -9.06 -18.44
N ILE A 78 -2.46 -8.66 -18.13
CA ILE A 78 -1.68 -7.71 -18.90
C ILE A 78 -0.44 -8.43 -19.43
N THR A 79 -0.13 -8.24 -20.70
CA THR A 79 1.07 -8.84 -21.32
C THR A 79 2.35 -8.29 -20.69
N GLY A 80 3.11 -9.12 -19.97
CA GLY A 80 4.46 -8.76 -19.53
C GLY A 80 5.44 -9.13 -20.63
N GLY A 81 5.87 -8.16 -21.43
CA GLY A 81 6.91 -8.42 -22.45
C GLY A 81 6.71 -7.80 -23.83
N GLY A 82 5.73 -6.91 -24.02
CA GLY A 82 5.83 -5.95 -25.12
C GLY A 82 7.15 -5.17 -24.99
N SER A 83 7.64 -4.58 -26.08
CA SER A 83 8.81 -3.68 -26.07
C SER A 83 8.50 -2.49 -25.15
N GLY A 84 8.70 -2.69 -23.85
CA GLY A 84 8.60 -1.67 -22.82
C GLY A 84 9.40 -0.47 -23.24
N GLY A 85 8.80 0.72 -23.11
CA GLY A 85 9.58 1.95 -23.15
C GLY A 85 10.47 2.02 -21.92
N SER A 86 11.52 2.85 -22.00
CA SER A 86 12.14 3.38 -20.80
C SER A 86 11.29 4.55 -20.33
N GLU A 87 10.77 4.49 -19.12
CA GLU A 87 10.16 5.66 -18.47
C GLU A 87 11.19 6.32 -17.57
N VAL A 88 11.20 7.65 -17.60
CA VAL A 88 12.03 8.46 -16.71
C VAL A 88 11.09 9.28 -15.85
N VAL A 89 11.07 8.97 -14.56
CA VAL A 89 10.34 9.75 -13.57
C VAL A 89 11.30 10.79 -13.03
N VAL A 90 11.06 12.04 -13.42
CA VAL A 90 11.81 13.20 -12.94
C VAL A 90 10.94 13.96 -11.96
N TYR A 91 11.48 14.20 -10.78
CA TYR A 91 10.96 15.21 -9.88
C TYR A 91 12.07 16.20 -9.58
N SER A 92 11.81 17.48 -9.87
CA SER A 92 12.77 18.55 -9.70
C SER A 92 12.11 19.76 -9.04
N GLY A 93 12.75 20.31 -8.00
CA GLY A 93 12.48 21.60 -7.38
C GLY A 93 11.18 21.66 -6.56
N ALA A 94 11.25 22.08 -5.29
CA ALA A 94 10.18 22.48 -4.35
C ALA A 94 8.95 21.56 -4.13
N ASP A 95 8.69 20.62 -5.03
CA ASP A 95 7.51 19.77 -5.09
C ASP A 95 7.66 18.51 -4.26
N ILE A 96 8.89 18.09 -3.95
CA ILE A 96 9.17 16.95 -3.09
C ILE A 96 9.20 17.41 -1.63
N LYS A 97 8.34 16.81 -0.83
CA LYS A 97 8.36 16.88 0.63
C LYS A 97 9.33 15.86 1.18
N GLY A 98 10.12 16.27 2.15
CA GLY A 98 11.10 15.44 2.84
C GLY A 98 10.44 14.37 3.70
N SER A 99 11.12 13.25 3.87
CA SER A 99 10.65 12.12 4.66
C SER A 99 11.77 11.11 4.89
N ALA A 100 11.61 10.23 5.87
CA ALA A 100 12.48 9.07 6.07
C ALA A 100 11.67 7.93 6.69
N ASN A 101 11.70 6.74 6.10
CA ASN A 101 11.02 5.56 6.66
C ASN A 101 11.76 5.02 7.89
N THR A 102 11.43 5.53 9.07
CA THR A 102 12.11 5.23 10.34
C THR A 102 11.12 4.81 11.41
N ASN A 103 10.63 3.56 11.43
CA ASN A 103 9.61 3.20 12.42
C ASN A 103 10.09 3.39 13.87
N SER A 104 9.16 3.83 14.73
CA SER A 104 9.35 4.01 16.18
C SER A 104 8.08 3.59 16.92
N GLU A 105 7.51 2.42 16.58
CA GLU A 105 6.22 2.00 17.14
C GLU A 105 6.30 1.52 18.60
N ASN A 106 7.50 1.14 19.06
CA ASN A 106 7.74 0.53 20.37
C ASN A 106 8.68 1.35 21.27
N VAL A 107 9.25 2.42 20.73
CA VAL A 107 10.22 3.28 21.40
C VAL A 107 9.76 4.71 21.21
N ASP A 108 9.84 5.51 22.27
CA ASP A 108 9.43 6.90 22.21
C ASP A 108 10.49 7.72 21.48
N ALA A 109 10.07 8.42 20.43
CA ALA A 109 10.91 9.32 19.67
C ALA A 109 10.80 10.74 20.21
N ALA A 110 11.93 11.44 20.29
CA ALA A 110 11.99 12.82 20.77
C ALA A 110 11.45 13.86 19.77
N ALA A 111 11.19 13.46 18.52
CA ALA A 111 10.73 14.36 17.47
C ALA A 111 9.69 13.67 16.58
N ASN A 112 8.76 14.48 16.08
CA ASN A 112 7.84 14.09 15.01
C ASN A 112 8.67 13.78 13.76
N PRO A 113 8.38 12.69 13.02
CA PRO A 113 9.02 12.46 11.73
C PRO A 113 8.84 13.66 10.79
N THR A 114 9.82 13.88 9.91
CA THR A 114 9.74 14.91 8.88
C THR A 114 8.44 14.75 8.08
N ASN A 115 7.65 15.82 7.99
CA ASN A 115 6.33 15.84 7.35
C ASN A 115 5.32 14.81 7.93
N GLY A 116 5.47 14.43 9.21
CA GLY A 116 4.59 13.49 9.95
C GLY A 116 3.16 13.97 10.20
N ALA A 117 2.87 15.24 9.95
CA ALA A 117 1.54 15.84 10.03
C ALA A 117 1.12 16.53 8.71
N LEU A 118 1.78 16.17 7.60
CA LEU A 118 1.55 16.78 6.29
C LEU A 118 0.11 16.57 5.80
N LEU A 119 -0.37 15.33 5.81
CA LEU A 119 -1.67 14.97 5.24
C LEU A 119 -2.82 15.33 6.19
N LYS A 120 -2.54 15.32 7.49
CA LYS A 120 -3.49 15.69 8.54
C LYS A 120 -2.72 16.18 9.76
N ALA A 121 -3.09 17.35 10.27
CA ALA A 121 -2.58 17.88 11.53
C ALA A 121 -3.01 17.04 12.75
N LEU A 122 -2.20 17.07 13.81
CA LEU A 122 -2.47 16.37 15.07
C LEU A 122 -3.84 16.75 15.65
N ASP A 123 -4.66 15.74 15.95
CA ASP A 123 -5.90 15.89 16.71
C ASP A 123 -6.15 14.66 17.57
N THR A 124 -7.02 14.79 18.57
CA THR A 124 -7.34 13.70 19.50
C THR A 124 -8.15 12.61 18.81
N PHE A 125 -7.96 11.36 19.26
CA PHE A 125 -8.77 10.23 18.79
C PHE A 125 -10.27 10.46 19.04
N THR A 126 -10.63 11.16 20.12
CA THR A 126 -12.02 11.59 20.40
C THR A 126 -12.60 12.44 19.27
N ASN A 127 -11.84 13.42 18.77
CA ASN A 127 -12.31 14.31 17.70
C ASN A 127 -12.37 13.60 16.34
N TYR A 128 -11.51 12.61 16.11
CA TYR A 128 -11.56 11.80 14.90
C TYR A 128 -12.75 10.82 14.86
N ALA A 129 -13.35 10.48 16.01
CA ALA A 129 -14.54 9.63 16.08
C ALA A 129 -14.45 8.34 15.21
N GLY A 130 -13.28 7.68 15.23
CA GLY A 130 -13.02 6.42 14.50
C GLY A 130 -12.47 6.58 13.08
N THR A 131 -12.41 7.80 12.52
CA THR A 131 -11.88 8.04 11.16
C THR A 131 -11.05 9.31 11.08
N ILE A 132 -9.82 9.17 10.58
CA ILE A 132 -8.95 10.29 10.23
C ILE A 132 -9.11 10.58 8.74
N VAL A 133 -9.65 11.74 8.39
CA VAL A 133 -9.78 12.19 7.00
C VAL A 133 -8.63 13.15 6.67
N PRO A 134 -7.73 12.79 5.73
CA PRO A 134 -6.70 13.69 5.24
C PRO A 134 -7.28 15.00 4.70
N THR A 135 -6.58 16.11 4.91
CA THR A 135 -6.95 17.42 4.34
C THR A 135 -6.28 17.69 3.00
N ILE A 136 -5.17 17.01 2.73
CA ILE A 136 -4.44 17.04 1.46
C ILE A 136 -3.98 15.62 1.09
N ASN A 137 -3.64 15.43 -0.18
CA ASN A 137 -3.03 14.20 -0.66
C ASN A 137 -1.50 14.29 -0.64
N PRO A 138 -0.80 13.13 -0.70
CA PRO A 138 0.63 13.09 -0.93
C PRO A 138 1.06 13.93 -2.14
N ASP A 139 2.24 14.53 -2.05
CA ASP A 139 2.88 15.32 -3.11
C ASP A 139 3.09 14.51 -4.40
N ARG A 140 3.42 13.23 -4.23
CA ARG A 140 3.48 12.16 -5.24
C ARG A 140 2.97 10.87 -4.62
N SER A 141 2.95 9.78 -5.36
CA SER A 141 2.59 8.48 -4.78
C SER A 141 3.58 8.10 -3.67
N ARG A 142 3.15 8.10 -2.40
CA ARG A 142 4.00 7.87 -1.22
C ARG A 142 3.38 6.86 -0.27
N ASN A 143 4.19 6.10 0.44
CA ASN A 143 3.68 5.36 1.60
C ASN A 143 3.26 6.32 2.73
N ILE A 144 2.32 5.89 3.56
CA ILE A 144 1.71 6.74 4.58
C ILE A 144 2.35 6.49 5.94
N ALA A 145 2.56 7.56 6.70
CA ALA A 145 3.00 7.50 8.10
C ALA A 145 1.80 7.73 9.02
N ILE A 146 1.60 6.83 9.98
CA ILE A 146 0.74 7.08 11.13
C ILE A 146 1.63 7.57 12.26
N VAL A 147 1.29 8.72 12.84
CA VAL A 147 2.02 9.30 13.97
C VAL A 147 1.08 9.46 15.15
N ILE A 148 1.54 9.09 16.34
CA ILE A 148 0.86 9.22 17.62
C ILE A 148 1.71 10.14 18.50
N ASP A 149 1.07 11.11 19.13
CA ASP A 149 1.69 12.08 20.05
C ASP A 149 0.96 12.06 21.39
N ASN A 150 1.73 12.28 22.47
CA ASN A 150 1.20 12.61 23.77
C ASN A 150 1.68 13.99 24.21
N ASP A 151 0.83 14.99 24.09
CA ASP A 151 1.09 16.35 24.59
C ASP A 151 0.31 16.69 25.88
N SER A 152 -0.39 15.70 26.45
CA SER A 152 -1.39 15.95 27.50
C SER A 152 -0.83 16.01 28.92
N GLY A 153 0.44 15.65 29.14
CA GLY A 153 1.05 15.55 30.48
C GLY A 153 0.37 14.57 31.46
N GLY A 154 -0.71 13.90 31.04
CA GLY A 154 -1.51 12.95 31.82
C GLY A 154 -1.10 11.49 31.58
N PRO A 155 -1.77 10.54 32.27
CA PRO A 155 -1.51 9.12 32.10
C PRO A 155 -1.79 8.67 30.67
N LEU A 156 -0.98 7.73 30.26
CA LEU A 156 -0.83 7.27 28.90
C LEU A 156 -1.46 5.90 28.76
N ASP A 157 -2.39 5.78 27.81
CA ASP A 157 -3.09 4.53 27.57
C ASP A 157 -3.19 4.30 26.06
N LEU A 158 -2.04 3.98 25.47
CA LEU A 158 -2.08 3.16 24.26
C LEU A 158 -2.87 1.89 24.57
N PHE A 159 -3.68 1.47 23.62
CA PHE A 159 -4.37 0.19 23.70
C PHE A 159 -3.34 -0.94 23.82
N GLU A 160 -3.41 -1.71 24.91
CA GLU A 160 -2.59 -2.91 25.07
C GLU A 160 -3.11 -4.01 24.15
N GLY A 161 -2.27 -4.44 23.22
CA GLY A 161 -2.66 -5.29 22.11
C GLY A 161 -2.33 -4.63 20.77
N VAL A 162 -3.18 -4.89 19.77
CA VAL A 162 -2.98 -4.39 18.40
C VAL A 162 -3.99 -3.30 18.09
N THR A 163 -3.48 -2.13 17.71
CA THR A 163 -4.25 -1.07 17.04
C THR A 163 -3.90 -1.13 15.55
N THR A 164 -4.91 -1.28 14.71
CA THR A 164 -4.80 -1.39 13.26
C THR A 164 -5.36 -0.15 12.61
N PHE A 165 -4.51 0.60 11.92
CA PHE A 165 -4.92 1.70 11.05
C PHE A 165 -5.12 1.16 9.64
N THR A 166 -6.32 1.31 9.08
CA THR A 166 -6.63 0.90 7.70
C THR A 166 -6.69 2.14 6.82
N VAL A 167 -5.63 2.32 6.03
CA VAL A 167 -5.48 3.41 5.05
C VAL A 167 -6.21 3.01 3.77
N THR A 168 -7.13 3.85 3.32
CA THR A 168 -7.90 3.67 2.07
C THR A 168 -7.64 4.84 1.14
N GLY A 169 -7.50 4.56 -0.15
CA GLY A 169 -7.27 5.59 -1.15
C GLY A 169 -7.09 4.99 -2.54
N THR A 170 -6.26 5.63 -3.36
CA THR A 170 -5.93 5.15 -4.70
C THR A 170 -4.44 5.17 -4.99
N TYR A 171 -4.01 4.29 -5.89
CA TYR A 171 -2.69 4.30 -6.50
C TYR A 171 -2.83 4.01 -7.99
N ARG A 172 -2.30 4.90 -8.85
CA ARG A 172 -2.48 4.84 -10.31
C ARG A 172 -3.96 4.75 -10.74
N GLY A 173 -4.85 5.41 -10.01
CA GLY A 173 -6.29 5.42 -10.28
C GLY A 173 -7.05 4.17 -9.81
N ALA A 174 -6.36 3.10 -9.38
CA ALA A 174 -6.99 1.92 -8.80
C ALA A 174 -7.17 2.08 -7.28
N ALA A 175 -8.23 1.48 -6.74
CA ALA A 175 -8.47 1.45 -5.30
C ALA A 175 -7.34 0.70 -4.58
N GLN A 176 -6.88 1.25 -3.46
CA GLN A 176 -5.84 0.63 -2.65
C GLN A 176 -6.18 0.72 -1.17
N VAL A 177 -5.82 -0.36 -0.45
CA VAL A 177 -5.95 -0.47 1.00
C VAL A 177 -4.65 -1.00 1.60
N GLU A 178 -4.26 -0.45 2.74
CA GLU A 178 -3.15 -0.91 3.56
C GLU A 178 -3.52 -0.92 5.04
N GLN A 179 -3.01 -1.91 5.77
CA GLN A 179 -3.10 -1.95 7.22
C GLN A 179 -1.74 -1.69 7.86
N ILE A 180 -1.70 -0.71 8.75
CA ILE A 180 -0.53 -0.35 9.54
C ILE A 180 -0.84 -0.65 11.00
N THR A 181 -0.13 -1.59 11.60
CA THR A 181 -0.41 -2.08 12.95
C THR A 181 0.61 -1.60 13.97
N PHE A 182 0.11 -1.05 15.07
CA PHE A 182 0.86 -0.80 16.29
C PHE A 182 0.58 -1.93 17.26
N THR A 183 1.63 -2.55 17.77
CA THR A 183 1.51 -3.57 18.82
C THR A 183 2.08 -2.99 20.11
N SER A 184 1.25 -2.80 21.12
CA SER A 184 1.69 -2.27 22.41
C SER A 184 1.55 -3.35 23.48
N THR A 185 2.60 -3.52 24.28
CA THR A 185 2.52 -4.33 25.52
C THR A 185 2.23 -3.42 26.72
N ALA A 186 1.96 -4.01 27.89
CA ALA A 186 1.84 -3.26 29.15
C ALA A 186 3.01 -2.29 29.41
N GLY A 187 4.24 -2.68 29.05
CA GLY A 187 5.43 -1.82 29.19
C GLY A 187 5.49 -0.66 28.18
N ASN A 188 4.70 -0.73 27.11
CA ASN A 188 4.61 0.30 26.07
C ASN A 188 3.44 1.26 26.28
N LYS A 189 2.63 1.09 27.35
CA LYS A 189 1.45 1.92 27.58
C LYS A 189 1.79 3.38 27.80
N THR A 190 2.99 3.69 28.29
CA THR A 190 3.48 5.05 28.51
C THR A 190 4.30 5.58 27.33
N ILE A 191 3.82 6.62 26.64
CA ILE A 191 4.61 7.51 25.75
C ILE A 191 4.96 8.80 26.52
N ALA A 192 6.22 9.15 26.79
CA ALA A 192 6.45 10.35 27.60
C ALA A 192 5.87 11.63 26.96
N ASN A 193 5.55 12.63 27.80
CA ASN A 193 5.00 13.89 27.31
C ASN A 193 5.92 14.51 26.24
N THR A 194 5.35 15.03 25.16
CA THR A 194 6.04 15.59 23.99
C THR A 194 6.89 14.58 23.19
N GLN A 195 6.61 13.27 23.33
CA GLN A 195 7.24 12.22 22.53
C GLN A 195 6.25 11.58 21.55
N PHE A 196 6.82 10.95 20.53
CA PHE A 196 6.10 10.44 19.37
C PHE A 196 6.29 8.94 19.20
N ARG A 197 5.28 8.28 18.66
CA ARG A 197 5.40 6.94 18.07
C ARG A 197 4.85 6.95 16.67
N TYR A 198 5.52 6.28 15.75
CA TYR A 198 5.11 6.32 14.37
C TYR A 198 5.51 5.07 13.62
N LYS A 199 4.73 4.77 12.59
CA LYS A 199 4.94 3.62 11.73
C LYS A 199 4.54 3.96 10.31
N TYR A 200 5.37 3.52 9.38
CA TYR A 200 5.16 3.70 7.96
C TYR A 200 4.53 2.46 7.35
N GLY A 201 3.61 2.67 6.42
CA GLY A 201 3.17 1.65 5.48
C GLY A 201 4.26 1.30 4.47
N VAL A 202 3.99 0.29 3.64
CA VAL A 202 4.83 -0.18 2.55
C VAL A 202 4.19 0.04 1.18
N LYS A 203 2.89 0.36 1.09
CA LYS A 203 2.19 0.62 -0.17
C LYS A 203 2.14 2.11 -0.50
N PRO A 204 2.35 2.52 -1.77
CA PRO A 204 2.34 3.92 -2.15
C PRO A 204 0.91 4.40 -2.49
N PHE A 205 0.48 5.55 -1.99
CA PHE A 205 -0.83 6.13 -2.28
C PHE A 205 -0.68 7.44 -3.06
N THR A 206 -1.40 7.55 -4.18
CA THR A 206 -1.58 8.81 -4.92
C THR A 206 -2.63 9.68 -4.23
N THR A 207 -3.71 9.06 -3.74
CA THR A 207 -4.70 9.73 -2.90
C THR A 207 -4.95 8.91 -1.65
N VAL A 208 -5.30 9.59 -0.55
CA VAL A 208 -5.78 8.96 0.68
C VAL A 208 -7.13 9.57 1.00
N THR A 209 -8.16 8.73 1.03
CA THR A 209 -9.54 9.18 1.28
C THR A 209 -9.89 9.08 2.76
N SER A 210 -9.40 8.04 3.44
CA SER A 210 -9.63 7.86 4.87
C SER A 210 -8.59 6.95 5.51
N VAL A 211 -8.40 7.13 6.81
CA VAL A 211 -7.72 6.18 7.68
C VAL A 211 -8.65 5.85 8.83
N THR A 212 -9.18 4.64 8.86
CA THR A 212 -9.96 4.14 10.00
C THR A 212 -9.02 3.43 10.97
N TYR A 213 -9.44 3.29 12.22
CA TYR A 213 -8.68 2.54 13.21
C TYR A 213 -9.60 1.71 14.10
N ASP A 214 -9.14 0.50 14.46
CA ASP A 214 -9.72 -0.25 15.56
C ASP A 214 -9.08 0.16 16.89
N ASN A 215 -9.66 -0.31 18.01
CA ASN A 215 -9.07 -0.19 19.35
C ASN A 215 -8.42 1.17 19.64
N ALA A 216 -9.24 2.23 19.55
CA ALA A 216 -8.78 3.60 19.67
C ALA A 216 -7.91 3.78 20.93
N PRO A 217 -6.70 4.37 20.80
CA PRO A 217 -5.91 4.78 21.96
C PRO A 217 -6.75 5.69 22.86
N ALA A 218 -6.67 5.48 24.18
CA ALA A 218 -7.49 6.17 25.15
C ALA A 218 -6.89 7.52 25.56
N GLY A 219 -7.69 8.35 26.23
CA GLY A 219 -7.23 9.59 26.87
C GLY A 219 -6.96 10.74 25.89
N GLY A 220 -5.93 11.53 26.19
CA GLY A 220 -5.55 12.73 25.45
C GLY A 220 -4.61 12.51 24.27
N LEU A 221 -4.39 11.25 23.86
CA LEU A 221 -3.50 10.93 22.74
C LEU A 221 -4.02 11.54 21.44
N LYS A 222 -3.06 12.03 20.65
CA LYS A 222 -3.31 12.62 19.34
C LYS A 222 -2.73 11.75 18.25
N ALA A 223 -3.34 11.80 17.07
CA ALA A 223 -2.77 11.21 15.87
C ALA A 223 -2.66 12.22 14.74
N SER A 224 -1.71 12.01 13.84
CA SER A 224 -1.57 12.74 12.59
C SER A 224 -1.20 11.80 11.46
N LEU A 225 -1.30 12.30 10.23
CA LEU A 225 -0.92 11.55 9.03
C LEU A 225 0.20 12.28 8.29
N GLY A 226 1.24 11.52 7.98
CA GLY A 226 2.38 11.99 7.20
C GLY A 226 2.67 11.10 6.00
N ILE A 227 3.83 11.34 5.39
CA ILE A 227 4.32 10.58 4.23
C ILE A 227 5.68 9.96 4.53
N GLY A 228 5.95 8.82 3.90
CA GLY A 228 7.25 8.15 3.94
C GLY A 228 8.08 8.40 2.69
N SER A 229 9.19 7.68 2.57
CA SER A 229 10.19 7.87 1.50
C SER A 229 10.03 6.93 0.31
N LEU A 230 9.06 6.01 0.35
CA LEU A 230 8.78 5.13 -0.79
C LEU A 230 8.08 5.92 -1.88
N ILE A 231 8.72 6.03 -3.03
CA ILE A 231 8.14 6.65 -4.23
C ILE A 231 7.43 5.58 -5.05
N GLY A 232 6.12 5.71 -5.24
CA GLY A 232 5.36 4.84 -6.15
C GLY A 232 5.63 5.16 -7.61
N LEU A 233 5.97 4.15 -8.39
CA LEU A 233 6.21 4.27 -9.82
C LEU A 233 4.89 4.52 -10.58
N PRO A 234 4.81 5.48 -11.51
CA PRO A 234 3.59 5.76 -12.28
C PRO A 234 3.13 4.61 -13.16
N SER A 235 4.04 3.73 -13.56
CA SER A 235 3.77 2.54 -14.37
C SER A 235 4.30 1.28 -13.67
N LEU A 236 3.81 0.12 -14.09
CA LEU A 236 4.34 -1.16 -13.63
C LEU A 236 5.75 -1.39 -14.18
N LEU A 237 6.62 -1.99 -13.36
CA LEU A 237 7.90 -2.52 -13.84
C LEU A 237 7.65 -3.56 -14.96
N LYS A 238 8.54 -3.60 -15.95
CA LYS A 238 8.45 -4.52 -17.11
C LYS A 238 8.36 -5.98 -16.67
N THR A 239 9.18 -6.34 -15.70
CA THR A 239 9.17 -7.59 -14.95
C THR A 239 9.16 -7.24 -13.45
N PRO A 240 8.75 -8.13 -12.55
CA PRO A 240 8.74 -7.85 -11.13
C PRO A 240 10.15 -8.03 -10.56
N ALA A 241 11.15 -7.40 -11.17
CA ALA A 241 12.56 -7.52 -10.84
C ALA A 241 13.18 -6.13 -10.62
N GLU A 242 14.08 -6.02 -9.64
CA GLU A 242 14.77 -4.76 -9.36
C GLU A 242 15.58 -4.27 -10.57
N ALA A 243 16.08 -5.20 -11.40
CA ALA A 243 16.85 -4.92 -12.60
C ALA A 243 16.11 -4.10 -13.66
N ASP A 244 14.78 -3.97 -13.56
CA ASP A 244 14.02 -3.08 -14.42
C ASP A 244 14.19 -1.60 -14.05
N VAL A 245 14.62 -1.29 -12.83
CA VAL A 245 15.07 0.06 -12.49
C VAL A 245 16.55 0.15 -12.89
N THR A 246 16.83 0.93 -13.92
CA THR A 246 18.14 0.95 -14.57
C THR A 246 19.03 2.09 -14.07
N ASN A 247 18.43 3.16 -13.56
CA ASN A 247 19.16 4.31 -13.04
C ASN A 247 18.34 5.01 -11.96
N ILE A 248 19.01 5.41 -10.88
CA ILE A 248 18.48 6.34 -9.90
C ILE A 248 19.52 7.44 -9.72
N THR A 249 19.11 8.69 -9.88
CA THR A 249 19.92 9.83 -9.45
C THR A 249 19.16 10.64 -8.42
N LYS A 250 19.87 11.19 -7.45
CA LYS A 250 19.35 12.07 -6.42
C LYS A 250 20.30 13.23 -6.23
N ASN A 251 19.81 14.46 -6.36
CA ASN A 251 20.59 15.69 -6.33
C ASN A 251 21.82 15.62 -7.25
N GLY A 252 21.65 15.01 -8.43
CA GLY A 252 22.71 14.80 -9.42
C GLY A 252 23.70 13.68 -9.12
N ALA A 253 23.58 12.98 -7.98
CA ALA A 253 24.43 11.85 -7.63
C ALA A 253 23.76 10.51 -7.96
N PHE A 254 24.54 9.55 -8.46
CA PHE A 254 24.07 8.18 -8.67
C PHE A 254 23.76 7.49 -7.34
N VAL A 255 22.61 6.82 -7.27
CA VAL A 255 22.18 6.00 -6.15
C VAL A 255 22.15 4.53 -6.61
N PRO A 256 22.86 3.60 -5.94
CA PRO A 256 22.80 2.19 -6.27
C PRO A 256 21.37 1.64 -6.14
N VAL A 257 20.86 0.99 -7.19
CA VAL A 257 19.49 0.45 -7.24
C VAL A 257 19.26 -0.71 -6.26
N ALA A 258 20.29 -1.53 -6.03
CA ALA A 258 20.16 -2.80 -5.33
C ALA A 258 19.54 -2.64 -3.93
N GLY A 259 18.44 -3.36 -3.69
CA GLY A 259 17.72 -3.34 -2.41
C GLY A 259 16.83 -2.11 -2.18
N LEU A 260 16.72 -1.20 -3.14
CA LEU A 260 15.85 -0.02 -3.04
C LEU A 260 14.47 -0.23 -3.68
N VAL A 261 14.30 -1.27 -4.51
CA VAL A 261 13.09 -1.45 -5.32
C VAL A 261 12.17 -2.51 -4.70
N SER A 262 10.96 -2.11 -4.31
CA SER A 262 9.90 -3.06 -4.00
C SER A 262 9.16 -3.43 -5.28
N THR A 263 9.48 -4.60 -5.83
CA THR A 263 8.81 -5.12 -7.04
C THR A 263 7.35 -5.50 -6.78
N THR A 264 7.02 -5.86 -5.53
CA THR A 264 5.65 -6.12 -5.09
C THR A 264 4.80 -4.84 -5.09
N ASN A 265 5.32 -3.75 -4.53
CA ASN A 265 4.54 -2.51 -4.37
C ASN A 265 4.80 -1.49 -5.49
N ASN A 266 5.70 -1.81 -6.44
CA ASN A 266 6.18 -0.90 -7.48
C ASN A 266 6.67 0.43 -6.88
N THR A 267 7.50 0.34 -5.84
CA THR A 267 8.10 1.51 -5.19
C THR A 267 9.61 1.50 -5.25
N VAL A 268 10.20 2.69 -5.14
CA VAL A 268 11.63 2.89 -4.91
C VAL A 268 11.81 3.62 -3.59
N ASN A 269 12.65 3.10 -2.70
CA ASN A 269 13.06 3.74 -1.46
C ASN A 269 14.26 4.64 -1.71
N LEU A 270 14.11 5.95 -1.56
CA LEU A 270 15.21 6.92 -1.71
C LEU A 270 15.83 7.33 -0.35
N ASP A 271 15.64 6.47 0.65
CA ASP A 271 16.00 6.67 2.05
C ASP A 271 15.50 8.02 2.59
N THR A 272 16.37 8.87 3.11
CA THR A 272 15.98 10.17 3.65
C THR A 272 15.86 11.19 2.53
N LEU A 273 14.65 11.67 2.23
CA LEU A 273 14.40 12.80 1.36
C LEU A 273 14.37 14.10 2.17
N SER A 274 14.96 15.16 1.61
CA SER A 274 14.81 16.53 2.10
C SER A 274 13.74 17.27 1.30
N ASP A 275 13.16 18.32 1.88
CA ASP A 275 12.26 19.22 1.15
C ASP A 275 13.02 19.83 -0.05
N GLY A 276 12.46 19.69 -1.25
CA GLY A 276 13.05 20.18 -2.49
C GLY A 276 14.17 19.33 -3.07
N ASP A 277 14.39 18.10 -2.59
CA ASP A 277 15.28 17.13 -3.25
C ASP A 277 14.85 16.90 -4.71
N ASP A 278 15.85 16.80 -5.58
CA ASP A 278 15.70 16.42 -6.98
C ASP A 278 16.04 14.94 -7.16
N PHE A 279 15.22 14.19 -7.89
CA PHE A 279 15.60 12.83 -8.25
C PHE A 279 15.02 12.38 -9.60
N GLU A 280 15.75 11.46 -10.20
CA GLU A 280 15.38 10.77 -11.43
C GLU A 280 15.37 9.27 -11.17
N ILE A 281 14.29 8.60 -11.57
CA ILE A 281 14.22 7.13 -11.61
C ILE A 281 13.94 6.73 -13.05
N THR A 282 14.91 6.07 -13.68
CA THR A 282 14.74 5.45 -14.99
C THR A 282 14.43 3.99 -14.81
N TYR A 283 13.37 3.51 -15.45
CA TYR A 283 12.97 2.12 -15.38
C TYR A 283 12.27 1.62 -16.65
N ASN A 284 12.43 0.33 -16.90
CA ASN A 284 11.72 -0.37 -17.96
C ASN A 284 10.29 -0.59 -17.52
N THR A 285 9.34 -0.12 -18.32
CA THR A 285 7.92 -0.30 -18.03
C THR A 285 7.35 -1.51 -18.73
N ALA A 286 6.30 -2.07 -18.16
CA ALA A 286 5.45 -2.97 -18.90
C ALA A 286 4.65 -2.16 -19.93
N SER A 287 4.91 -2.36 -21.22
CA SER A 287 4.07 -1.79 -22.30
C SER A 287 2.88 -2.68 -22.65
N GLY A 288 2.46 -3.56 -21.75
CA GLY A 288 1.39 -4.48 -22.01
C GLY A 288 0.05 -3.78 -22.07
N GLY A 289 -0.65 -3.91 -23.21
CA GLY A 289 -2.10 -3.81 -23.18
C GLY A 289 -2.69 -4.99 -22.42
N GLU A 290 -3.94 -4.84 -22.00
CA GLU A 290 -4.73 -6.00 -21.61
C GLU A 290 -4.62 -7.08 -22.70
N VAL A 291 -4.43 -8.32 -22.27
CA VAL A 291 -4.39 -9.48 -23.15
C VAL A 291 -5.63 -9.48 -24.05
N ALA A 292 -5.45 -9.79 -25.34
CA ALA A 292 -6.56 -9.77 -26.29
C ALA A 292 -7.61 -10.84 -25.94
N ASN A 293 -8.87 -10.55 -26.23
CA ASN A 293 -9.96 -11.51 -26.09
C ASN A 293 -9.65 -12.82 -26.86
N GLY A 294 -9.85 -13.96 -26.22
CA GLY A 294 -9.58 -15.29 -26.76
C GLY A 294 -8.12 -15.73 -26.65
N THR A 295 -7.26 -14.99 -25.97
CA THR A 295 -5.88 -15.46 -25.73
C THR A 295 -5.87 -16.71 -24.86
N ASP A 296 -5.05 -17.67 -25.24
CA ASP A 296 -4.84 -18.89 -24.47
C ASP A 296 -3.94 -18.60 -23.26
N LEU A 297 -4.53 -18.67 -22.07
CA LEU A 297 -3.86 -18.52 -20.79
C LEU A 297 -3.84 -19.83 -20.00
N SER A 298 -4.09 -20.98 -20.63
CA SER A 298 -4.17 -22.29 -19.97
C SER A 298 -2.88 -22.71 -19.24
N THR A 299 -1.76 -22.08 -19.58
CA THR A 299 -0.47 -22.27 -18.89
C THR A 299 -0.40 -21.55 -17.55
N LEU A 300 -1.25 -20.53 -17.32
CA LEU A 300 -1.36 -19.79 -16.06
C LEU A 300 -2.17 -20.58 -15.04
N THR A 301 -1.51 -21.56 -14.45
CA THR A 301 -2.06 -22.36 -13.37
C THR A 301 -1.51 -21.90 -12.02
N ASN A 302 -2.30 -22.12 -10.96
CA ASN A 302 -1.90 -21.90 -9.58
C ASN A 302 -1.48 -20.45 -9.24
N VAL A 303 -2.04 -19.45 -9.93
CA VAL A 303 -1.73 -18.03 -9.71
C VAL A 303 -2.20 -17.66 -8.28
N PRO A 304 -1.30 -17.22 -7.40
CA PRO A 304 -1.63 -16.96 -5.99
C PRO A 304 -2.40 -15.65 -5.85
N VAL A 305 -3.51 -15.71 -5.13
CA VAL A 305 -4.40 -14.58 -4.84
C VAL A 305 -4.62 -14.47 -3.34
N GLU A 306 -4.58 -13.25 -2.83
CA GLU A 306 -5.04 -12.92 -1.49
C GLU A 306 -6.21 -11.94 -1.59
N ALA A 307 -7.35 -12.27 -1.00
CA ALA A 307 -8.54 -11.43 -0.97
C ALA A 307 -8.98 -11.16 0.47
N TYR A 308 -9.53 -9.97 0.69
CA TYR A 308 -10.06 -9.51 1.96
C TYR A 308 -11.48 -8.98 1.76
N GLY A 309 -12.36 -9.28 2.71
CA GLY A 309 -13.77 -8.95 2.60
C GLY A 309 -14.60 -9.42 3.79
N TYR A 310 -15.92 -9.33 3.69
CA TYR A 310 -16.86 -9.78 4.74
C TYR A 310 -17.42 -11.16 4.42
#